data_AF-A0A3M1DH65-F1
#
_entry.id   AF-A0A3M1DH65-F1
#
_cell.length_a   1.000
_cell.length_b   1.000
_cell.length_c   1.000
_cell.angle_alpha   90.00
_cell.angle_beta   90.00
_cell.angle_gamma   90.00
#
_symmetry.space_group_name_H-M   'P 1'
#
loop_
_entity.id
_entity.type
_entity.pdbx_description
1 polymer ?
#
loop_
_entity_poly.entity_id
_entity_poly.type
_entity_poly.pdbx_seq_one_letter_code
_entity_poly.pdbx_strand_id
1 'polypeptide(L)'
;MAALRIDWANTSFLIGYHLFLLFALPLYLFMKTPSAGLLSLTGILILCTGLGITAGYHRLYAHKSYKANKVVEVLILWFATMASQGSAL
;
A
#
# COMPACT_ATOMS: atom_id res chain seq x y z
N MET A 1 -24.36 -2.84 21.04
CA MET A 1 -23.06 -2.33 20.59
C MET A 1 -22.04 -3.44 20.80
N ALA A 2 -21.39 -3.94 19.75
CA ALA A 2 -20.33 -4.93 19.93
C ALA A 2 -19.18 -4.30 20.73
N ALA A 3 -18.65 -4.99 21.73
CA ALA A 3 -17.46 -4.52 22.44
C ALA A 3 -16.32 -4.36 21.43
N LEU A 4 -15.67 -3.20 21.44
CA LEU A 4 -14.56 -2.91 20.54
C LEU A 4 -13.39 -3.83 20.90
N ARG A 5 -13.13 -4.84 20.07
CA ARG A 5 -11.99 -5.76 20.25
C ARG A 5 -10.82 -5.21 19.46
N ILE A 6 -9.75 -4.86 20.15
CA ILE A 6 -8.52 -4.39 19.50
C ILE A 6 -7.81 -5.60 18.91
N ASP A 7 -7.55 -5.55 17.61
CA ASP A 7 -6.63 -6.46 16.95
C ASP A 7 -5.19 -6.00 17.25
N TRP A 8 -4.59 -6.59 18.28
CA TRP A 8 -3.26 -6.23 18.74
C TRP A 8 -2.17 -6.53 17.71
N ALA A 9 -2.37 -7.48 16.79
CA ALA A 9 -1.39 -7.78 15.75
C ALA A 9 -1.30 -6.63 14.74
N ASN A 10 -2.44 -6.22 14.17
CA ASN A 10 -2.49 -5.09 13.24
C ASN A 10 -2.13 -3.77 13.92
N THR A 11 -2.61 -3.57 15.15
CA THR A 11 -2.33 -2.34 15.92
C THR A 11 -0.84 -2.18 16.20
N SER A 12 -0.18 -3.23 16.70
CA SER A 12 1.26 -3.17 16.99
C SER A 12 2.11 -3.03 15.73
N PHE A 13 1.74 -3.70 14.63
CA PHE A 13 2.41 -3.54 13.33
C PHE A 13 2.34 -2.09 12.83
N LEU A 14 1.14 -1.50 12.80
CA LEU A 14 0.96 -0.13 12.31
C LEU A 14 1.73 0.88 13.17
N ILE A 15 1.63 0.79 14.50
CA ILE A 15 2.38 1.68 15.41
C ILE A 15 3.89 1.51 15.21
N GLY A 16 4.36 0.26 15.21
CA GLY A 16 5.78 -0.06 15.05
C GLY A 16 6.35 0.44 13.72
N TYR A 17 5.61 0.26 12.63
CA TYR A 17 6.01 0.74 11.30
C TYR A 17 6.17 2.27 11.25
N HIS A 18 5.21 3.02 11.82
CA HIS A 18 5.28 4.48 11.84
C HIS A 18 6.38 5.00 12.76
N LEU A 19 6.56 4.40 13.94
CA LEU A 19 7.66 4.74 14.85
C LEU A 19 9.01 4.45 14.19
N PHE A 20 9.16 3.31 13.52
CA PHE A 20 10.38 2.99 12.79
C PHE A 20 10.69 4.04 11.72
N LEU A 21 9.72 4.40 10.86
CA LEU A 21 9.92 5.39 9.81
C LEU A 21 10.17 6.80 10.35
N LEU A 22 9.57 7.17 11.48
CA LEU A 22 9.77 8.46 12.13
C LEU A 22 11.26 8.71 12.45
N PHE A 23 12.02 7.66 12.79
CA PHE A 23 13.45 7.77 13.08
C PHE A 23 14.33 7.38 11.88
N ALA A 24 14.00 6.30 11.19
CA ALA A 24 14.83 5.74 10.12
C ALA A 24 14.93 6.67 8.90
N LEU A 25 13.82 7.32 8.51
CA LEU A 25 13.81 8.17 7.32
C LEU A 25 14.65 9.45 7.51
N PRO A 26 14.47 10.25 8.60
CA PRO A 26 15.35 11.39 8.84
C PRO A 26 16.81 10.98 8.96
N LEU A 27 17.12 9.92 9.71
CA LEU A 27 18.50 9.44 9.85
C LEU A 27 19.13 9.08 8.50
N TYR A 28 18.40 8.37 7.64
CA TYR A 28 18.85 8.09 6.28
C TYR A 28 19.13 9.36 5.48
N LEU A 29 18.22 10.35 5.53
CA LEU A 29 18.35 11.60 4.79
C LEU A 29 19.46 12.51 5.32
N PHE A 30 19.79 12.44 6.62
CA PHE A 30 20.95 13.13 7.19
C PHE A 30 22.27 12.52 6.72
N MET A 31 22.31 11.20 6.51
CA MET A 31 23.54 10.50 6.11
C MET A 31 23.72 10.41 4.60
N LYS A 32 22.62 10.41 3.83
CA LYS A 32 22.63 10.12 2.40
C LYS A 32 21.58 10.94 1.65
N THR A 33 21.99 11.47 0.50
CA THR A 33 21.06 12.04 -0.47
C THR A 33 20.45 10.92 -1.32
N PRO A 34 19.10 10.82 -1.43
CA PRO A 34 18.44 9.86 -2.31
C PRO A 34 18.88 10.05 -3.77
N SER A 35 19.16 8.95 -4.47
CA SER A 35 19.43 9.02 -5.91
C SER A 35 18.15 9.34 -6.68
N ALA A 36 18.28 9.98 -7.84
CA ALA A 36 17.15 10.23 -8.73
C ALA A 36 16.39 8.93 -9.09
N GLY A 37 17.11 7.81 -9.28
CA GLY A 37 16.50 6.51 -9.54
C GLY A 37 15.62 6.01 -8.39
N LEU A 38 16.07 6.18 -7.14
CA LEU A 38 15.29 5.80 -5.95
C LEU A 38 14.01 6.63 -5.85
N LEU A 39 14.11 7.95 -6.05
CA LEU A 39 12.96 8.86 -6.01
C LEU A 39 11.96 8.55 -7.13
N SER A 40 12.44 8.33 -8.35
CA SER A 40 11.60 7.98 -9.50
C SER A 40 10.87 6.66 -9.28
N LEU A 41 11.56 5.62 -8.80
CA LEU A 41 10.92 4.33 -8.51
C LEU A 41 9.88 4.45 -7.40
N THR A 42 10.18 5.24 -6.36
CA THR A 42 9.22 5.52 -5.27
C THR A 42 7.95 6.19 -5.81
N GLY A 43 8.10 7.21 -6.66
CA GLY A 43 6.96 7.89 -7.29
C GLY A 43 6.13 6.97 -8.18
N ILE A 44 6.78 6.15 -9.00
CA ILE A 44 6.10 5.16 -9.85
C ILE A 44 5.30 4.16 -8.99
N LEU A 45 5.91 3.62 -7.93
CA LEU A 45 5.26 2.67 -7.04
C LEU A 45 4.07 3.29 -6.29
N ILE A 46 4.16 4.55 -5.85
CA ILE A 46 3.03 5.27 -5.25
C ILE A 46 1.85 5.35 -6.22
N LEU A 47 2.11 5.69 -7.49
CA LEU A 47 1.06 5.77 -8.52
C LEU A 47 0.47 4.40 -8.82
N CYS A 48 1.31 3.38 -9.03
CA CYS A 48 0.86 2.03 -9.34
C CYS A 48 0.06 1.40 -8.19
N THR A 49 0.50 1.54 -6.94
CA THR A 49 -0.22 1.04 -5.77
C THR A 49 -1.53 1.81 -5.54
N GLY A 50 -1.53 3.14 -5.73
CA GLY A 50 -2.76 3.96 -5.68
C GLY A 50 -3.79 3.56 -6.74
N LEU A 51 -3.33 3.26 -7.96
CA LEU A 51 -4.18 2.67 -9.00
C LEU A 51 -4.65 1.25 -8.63
N GLY A 52 -3.78 0.44 -8.02
CA GLY A 52 -4.13 -0.88 -7.49
C GLY A 52 -5.30 -0.81 -6.49
N ILE A 53 -5.27 0.13 -5.54
CA ILE A 53 -6.37 0.35 -4.60
C ILE A 53 -7.63 0.83 -5.35
N THR A 54 -7.51 1.89 -6.14
CA THR A 54 -8.69 2.57 -6.70
C THR A 54 -9.33 1.82 -7.87
N ALA A 55 -8.55 1.36 -8.84
CA ALA A 55 -9.04 0.57 -9.96
C ALA A 55 -9.29 -0.89 -9.53
N GLY A 56 -8.38 -1.48 -8.74
CA GLY A 56 -8.49 -2.88 -8.29
C GLY A 56 -9.45 -3.07 -7.13
N TYR A 57 -8.97 -2.87 -5.89
CA TYR A 57 -9.74 -3.19 -4.68
C TYR A 57 -11.11 -2.49 -4.65
N HIS A 58 -11.14 -1.21 -4.99
CA HIS A 58 -12.34 -0.39 -4.88
C HIS A 58 -13.30 -0.59 -6.07
N ARG A 59 -12.87 -0.32 -7.31
CA ARG A 59 -13.79 -0.34 -8.48
C ARG A 59 -14.04 -1.75 -9.02
N LEU A 60 -13.01 -2.58 -9.15
CA LEU A 60 -13.14 -3.92 -9.72
C LEU A 60 -13.72 -4.93 -8.71
N TYR A 61 -13.20 -4.99 -7.49
CA TYR A 61 -13.62 -6.00 -6.49
C TYR A 61 -14.80 -5.54 -5.61
N ALA A 62 -14.70 -4.37 -4.97
CA ALA A 62 -15.74 -3.92 -4.04
C ALA A 62 -17.03 -3.47 -4.76
N HIS A 63 -16.92 -2.64 -5.82
CA HIS A 63 -18.08 -2.10 -6.54
C HIS A 63 -18.43 -2.82 -7.85
N LYS A 64 -17.56 -3.70 -8.35
CA LYS A 64 -17.79 -4.44 -9.62
C LYS A 64 -18.18 -3.53 -10.79
N SER A 65 -17.61 -2.32 -10.86
CA SER A 65 -17.99 -1.28 -11.83
C SER A 65 -17.58 -1.61 -13.27
N TYR A 66 -16.63 -2.53 -13.45
CA TYR A 66 -16.21 -3.03 -14.76
C TYR A 66 -15.70 -4.47 -14.63
N LYS A 67 -15.51 -5.14 -15.78
CA LYS A 67 -14.81 -6.43 -15.86
C LYS A 67 -13.48 -6.23 -16.57
N ALA A 68 -12.39 -6.67 -15.95
CA ALA A 68 -11.09 -6.73 -16.59
C ALA A 68 -10.87 -8.13 -17.18
N ASN A 69 -10.05 -8.22 -18.25
CA ASN A 69 -9.51 -9.52 -18.64
C ASN A 69 -8.52 -10.01 -17.57
N LYS A 70 -8.18 -11.31 -17.60
CA LYS A 70 -7.42 -11.93 -16.51
C LYS A 70 -6.02 -11.32 -16.33
N VAL A 71 -5.38 -10.91 -17.42
CA VAL A 71 -4.04 -10.31 -17.38
C VAL A 71 -4.07 -8.96 -16.66
N VAL A 72 -4.99 -8.09 -17.06
CA VAL A 72 -5.15 -6.75 -16.46
C VAL A 72 -5.59 -6.86 -15.00
N GLU A 73 -6.49 -7.79 -14.69
CA GLU A 73 -6.92 -8.07 -13.31
C GLU A 73 -5.71 -8.45 -12.43
N VAL A 74 -4.91 -9.43 -12.86
CA VAL A 74 -3.74 -9.90 -12.09
C VAL A 74 -2.73 -8.78 -11.89
N LEU A 75 -2.42 -7.99 -12.93
CA LEU A 75 -1.48 -6.88 -12.83
C LEU A 75 -1.95 -5.81 -11.84
N ILE A 76 -3.22 -5.39 -11.92
CA ILE A 76 -3.77 -4.37 -11.02
C ILE A 76 -3.79 -4.89 -9.58
N LEU A 77 -4.21 -6.15 -9.37
CA LEU A 77 -4.23 -6.74 -8.03
C LEU A 77 -2.84 -6.96 -7.44
N TRP A 78 -1.84 -7.25 -8.27
CA TRP A 78 -0.45 -7.34 -7.81
C TRP A 78 0.03 -6.02 -7.23
N PHE A 79 -0.21 -4.90 -7.92
CA PHE A 79 0.07 -3.57 -7.37
C PHE A 79 -0.81 -3.22 -6.16
N ALA A 80 -2.06 -3.67 -6.12
CA ALA A 80 -2.94 -3.45 -4.99
C ALA A 80 -2.43 -4.15 -3.71
N THR A 81 -1.92 -5.37 -3.83
CA THR A 81 -1.32 -6.12 -2.69
C THR A 81 -0.08 -5.43 -2.15
N MET A 82 0.74 -4.81 -3.01
CA MET A 82 1.89 -4.02 -2.57
C MET A 82 1.50 -2.76 -1.78
N ALA A 83 0.23 -2.32 -1.84
CA ALA A 83 -0.26 -1.20 -1.04
C ALA A 83 -0.49 -1.57 0.44
N SER A 84 -0.43 -2.85 0.81
CA SER A 84 -0.58 -3.35 2.18
C SER A 84 -1.90 -2.95 2.88
N GLN A 85 -3.01 -2.88 2.14
CA GLN A 85 -4.34 -2.48 2.63
C GLN A 85 -5.27 -3.64 2.98
N GLY A 86 -4.70 -4.80 3.33
CA GLY A 86 -5.45 -6.04 3.53
C GLY A 86 -5.84 -6.75 2.22
N SER A 87 -6.59 -7.84 2.36
CA SER A 87 -7.06 -8.65 1.24
C SER A 87 -8.23 -7.98 0.50
N ALA A 88 -8.30 -8.18 -0.82
CA ALA A 88 -9.47 -7.79 -1.63
C ALA A 88 -10.71 -8.67 -1.38
N LEU A 89 -10.50 -9.84 -0.76
CA LEU A 89 -11.49 -10.85 -0.40
C LEU A 89 -11.75 -10.82 1.10
#